data_AF-A0A967NLS5-F1
#
_entry.id   AF-A0A967NLS5-F1
#
_cell.length_a   1.000
_cell.length_b   1.000
_cell.length_c   1.000
_cell.angle_alpha   90.00
_cell.angle_beta   90.00
_cell.angle_gamma   90.00
#
_symmetry.space_group_name_H-M   'P 1'
#
loop_
_entity.id
_entity.type
_entity.pdbx_description
1 polymer ?
#
loop_
_entity_poly.entity_id
_entity_poly.type
_entity_poly.pdbx_seq_one_letter_code
_entity_poly.pdbx_strand_id
1 'polypeptide(L)'
;MRRWLQRHGLWVCLMALAPLSPAPGAEEGSGTDDFEGGVAAFQRADYGSALEHFRRAHQAGLDTPALSYNLGATYYRVGEYGHARVEFERLLGAEGWAALARYNLALIARRQGRPEEAVRELRRAARLSRDPKLTALARRALEAVASEPSTRSWIGFLSLAPGYDGNVAFSDEPELVGVSDNDDVFVEFLGLASGHFPSGGNAGFRFDASLFAKDFAEVDEFDQISLRLAGIREGAFRRWWTGVGAILDNVYLDGEYFETVGTFKVEGRRPLGEGWTLELRNRLSRIAADDDFRQLEGWRNQLDIALGLPVAAVRTTLGYQFEFNDREDLSVGEEFFSRSPNRHSFYVEASGAVAPDWGVTGRLEYRLSAYRDEDRVQSGGASFIEKTREEHRFDLRVRTDWSPAPTWFVFGEYGYTSNDASFDEFDYTRNVVRIGVERMF
;
A
#
# COMPACT_ATOMS: atom_id res chain seq x y z
N MET A 1 1.58 -37.00 17.91
CA MET A 1 1.19 -36.06 18.99
C MET A 1 2.29 -35.11 19.46
N ARG A 2 3.54 -35.53 19.72
CA ARG A 2 4.62 -34.61 20.18
C ARG A 2 4.98 -33.45 19.24
N ARG A 3 4.86 -33.62 17.91
CA ARG A 3 5.12 -32.54 16.91
C ARG A 3 3.98 -31.52 16.74
N TRP A 4 2.75 -31.87 17.14
CA TRP A 4 1.59 -30.96 17.09
C TRP A 4 1.63 -29.94 18.24
N LEU A 5 2.00 -30.41 19.45
CA LEU A 5 2.21 -29.58 20.64
C LEU A 5 3.42 -28.64 20.53
N GLN A 6 4.44 -28.95 19.72
CA GLN A 6 5.54 -28.02 19.46
C GLN A 6 5.16 -26.86 18.52
N ARG A 7 4.21 -27.08 17.60
CA ARG A 7 3.70 -26.02 16.70
C ARG A 7 2.59 -25.16 17.31
N HIS A 8 1.85 -25.67 18.31
CA HIS A 8 0.67 -24.97 18.88
C HIS A 8 0.75 -24.73 20.40
N GLY A 9 1.78 -25.23 21.09
CA GLY A 9 1.84 -25.29 22.56
C GLY A 9 2.58 -24.16 23.27
N LEU A 10 2.74 -22.98 22.66
CA LEU A 10 3.47 -21.84 23.25
C LEU A 10 2.58 -20.71 23.76
N TRP A 11 1.27 -20.80 23.52
CA TRP A 11 0.30 -19.76 23.83
C TRP A 11 -0.77 -20.29 24.77
N VAL A 12 -0.50 -20.26 26.07
CA VAL A 12 -1.52 -20.57 27.06
C VAL A 12 -2.51 -19.41 27.07
N CYS A 13 -3.71 -19.63 26.53
CA CYS A 13 -4.85 -18.75 26.73
C CYS A 13 -5.23 -18.80 28.21
N LEU A 14 -4.76 -17.83 29.00
CA LEU A 14 -5.29 -17.51 30.33
C LEU A 14 -6.64 -16.80 30.17
N MET A 15 -7.62 -17.55 29.70
CA MET A 15 -9.02 -17.18 29.70
C MET A 15 -9.68 -18.02 30.78
N ALA A 16 -9.29 -17.77 32.03
CA ALA A 16 -9.79 -18.45 33.21
C ALA A 16 -10.65 -17.45 33.96
N LEU A 17 -11.90 -17.80 34.26
CA LEU A 17 -12.85 -16.88 34.87
C LEU A 17 -12.29 -16.29 36.15
N ALA A 18 -12.50 -14.99 36.32
CA ALA A 18 -12.25 -14.36 37.59
C ALA A 18 -13.47 -14.49 38.49
N PRO A 19 -13.29 -14.87 39.76
CA PRO A 19 -14.38 -14.89 40.73
C PRO A 19 -14.85 -13.45 41.01
N LEU A 20 -16.15 -13.29 41.23
CA LEU A 20 -16.69 -12.05 41.78
C LEU A 20 -16.21 -11.91 43.22
N SER A 21 -15.60 -10.78 43.56
CA SER A 21 -15.38 -10.41 44.97
C SER A 21 -16.53 -9.51 45.40
N PRO A 22 -17.23 -9.79 46.51
CA PRO A 22 -18.33 -8.94 46.95
C PRO A 22 -17.79 -7.54 47.29
N ALA A 23 -18.32 -6.51 46.63
CA ALA A 23 -18.00 -5.13 46.96
C ALA A 23 -18.69 -4.75 48.28
N PRO A 24 -18.02 -4.01 49.19
CA PRO A 24 -18.70 -3.48 50.37
C PRO A 24 -19.78 -2.50 49.91
N GLY A 25 -21.05 -2.90 50.04
CA GLY A 25 -22.22 -2.08 49.72
C GLY A 25 -23.01 -2.45 48.45
N ALA A 26 -22.71 -3.57 47.79
CA ALA A 26 -23.56 -4.08 46.72
C ALA A 26 -24.86 -4.67 47.31
N GLU A 27 -26.02 -4.21 46.83
CA GLU A 27 -27.31 -4.83 47.16
C GLU A 27 -27.27 -6.31 46.76
N GLU A 28 -27.50 -7.22 47.72
CA GLU A 28 -27.64 -8.65 47.47
C GLU A 28 -28.85 -8.87 46.54
N GLY A 29 -28.60 -9.00 45.23
CA GLY A 29 -29.61 -9.48 44.27
C GLY A 29 -29.48 -9.01 42.82
N SER A 30 -28.80 -7.89 42.51
CA SER A 30 -28.84 -7.37 41.13
C SER A 30 -27.72 -7.97 40.24
N GLY A 31 -28.02 -9.11 39.61
CA GLY A 31 -27.17 -9.72 38.56
C GLY A 31 -26.12 -10.74 39.04
N THR A 32 -26.05 -11.05 40.33
CA THR A 32 -25.09 -12.04 40.88
C THR A 32 -25.41 -13.46 40.44
N ASP A 33 -26.69 -13.87 40.46
CA ASP A 33 -27.14 -15.18 39.98
C ASP A 33 -26.79 -15.40 38.50
N ASP A 34 -26.97 -14.35 37.69
CA ASP A 34 -26.60 -14.37 36.28
C ASP A 34 -25.08 -14.43 36.08
N PHE A 35 -24.30 -13.75 36.92
CA PHE A 35 -22.84 -13.88 36.89
C PHE A 35 -22.39 -15.31 37.20
N GLU A 36 -22.95 -15.94 38.23
CA GLU A 36 -22.65 -17.33 38.59
C GLU A 36 -23.09 -18.31 37.50
N GLY A 37 -24.27 -18.09 36.91
CA GLY A 37 -24.75 -18.84 35.76
C GLY A 37 -23.80 -18.73 34.57
N GLY A 38 -23.27 -17.53 34.30
CA GLY A 38 -22.29 -17.28 33.25
C GLY A 38 -20.97 -18.00 33.51
N VAL A 39 -20.50 -17.99 34.76
CA VAL A 39 -19.31 -18.72 35.19
C VAL A 39 -19.49 -20.22 34.97
N ALA A 40 -20.62 -20.78 35.40
CA ALA A 40 -20.91 -22.21 35.26
C ALA A 40 -21.02 -22.63 33.78
N ALA A 41 -21.67 -21.82 32.95
CA ALA A 41 -21.78 -22.06 31.51
C ALA A 41 -20.40 -22.03 30.81
N PHE A 42 -19.56 -21.04 31.14
CA PHE A 42 -18.22 -20.94 30.58
C PHE A 42 -17.32 -22.11 30.98
N GLN A 43 -17.43 -22.61 32.23
CA GLN A 43 -16.72 -23.81 32.68
C GLN A 43 -17.13 -25.07 31.90
N ARG A 44 -18.39 -25.15 31.45
CA ARG A 44 -18.87 -26.21 30.56
C ARG A 44 -18.50 -26.00 29.08
N ALA A 45 -17.72 -24.97 28.77
CA ALA A 45 -17.40 -24.51 27.42
C ALA A 45 -18.63 -24.10 26.57
N ASP A 46 -19.75 -23.83 27.23
CA ASP A 46 -20.94 -23.27 26.61
C ASP A 46 -20.84 -21.74 26.58
N TYR A 47 -20.03 -21.25 25.65
CA TYR A 47 -19.70 -19.82 25.56
C TYR A 47 -20.88 -18.96 25.10
N GLY A 48 -21.85 -19.54 24.40
CA GLY A 48 -23.08 -18.85 23.99
C GLY A 48 -23.92 -18.50 25.22
N SER A 49 -24.29 -19.51 26.02
CA SER A 49 -25.05 -19.27 27.26
C SER A 49 -24.26 -18.47 28.29
N ALA A 50 -22.93 -18.65 28.37
CA ALA A 50 -22.10 -17.82 29.24
C ALA A 50 -22.20 -16.34 28.89
N LEU A 51 -22.18 -16.01 27.59
CA LEU A 51 -22.28 -14.64 27.13
C LEU A 51 -23.64 -14.02 27.46
N GLU A 52 -24.72 -14.77 27.27
CA GLU A 52 -26.07 -14.32 27.63
C GLU A 52 -26.18 -14.01 29.13
N HIS A 53 -25.75 -14.94 29.97
CA HIS A 53 -25.73 -14.78 31.42
C HIS A 53 -24.91 -13.56 31.85
N PHE A 54 -23.68 -13.40 31.36
CA PHE A 54 -22.87 -12.23 31.71
C PHE A 54 -23.46 -10.91 31.20
N ARG A 55 -24.14 -10.91 30.04
CA ARG A 55 -24.85 -9.72 29.56
C ARG A 55 -26.05 -9.37 30.43
N ARG A 56 -26.80 -10.36 30.91
CA ARG A 56 -27.89 -10.13 31.87
C ARG A 56 -27.36 -9.61 33.21
N ALA A 57 -26.25 -10.15 33.71
CA ALA A 57 -25.58 -9.63 34.90
C ALA A 57 -25.23 -8.14 34.73
N HIS A 58 -24.67 -7.77 33.58
CA HIS A 58 -24.36 -6.37 33.26
C HIS A 58 -25.62 -5.49 33.18
N GLN A 59 -26.69 -5.98 32.54
CA GLN A 59 -27.97 -5.27 32.43
C GLN A 59 -28.66 -5.08 33.79
N ALA A 60 -28.45 -6.01 34.73
CA ALA A 60 -28.93 -5.93 36.10
C ALA A 60 -28.07 -4.99 36.98
N GLY A 61 -27.14 -4.23 36.38
CA GLY A 61 -26.35 -3.22 37.06
C GLY A 61 -25.05 -3.73 37.67
N LEU A 62 -24.69 -5.01 37.46
CA LEU A 62 -23.38 -5.49 37.90
C LEU A 62 -22.29 -4.82 37.04
N ASP A 63 -21.45 -4.01 37.66
CA ASP A 63 -20.32 -3.34 37.03
C ASP A 63 -19.06 -3.57 37.87
N THR A 64 -18.38 -4.69 37.59
CA THR A 64 -17.17 -5.08 38.31
C THR A 64 -16.05 -5.47 37.34
N PRO A 65 -14.77 -5.28 37.71
CA PRO A 65 -13.65 -5.76 36.91
C PRO A 65 -13.73 -7.26 36.59
N ALA A 66 -14.27 -8.07 37.50
CA ALA A 66 -14.47 -9.50 37.28
C ALA A 66 -15.48 -9.77 36.15
N LEU A 67 -16.60 -9.02 36.10
CA LEU A 67 -17.57 -9.14 35.02
C LEU A 67 -16.97 -8.71 33.68
N SER A 68 -16.30 -7.56 33.61
CA SER A 68 -15.67 -7.10 32.36
C SER A 68 -14.62 -8.09 31.87
N TYR A 69 -13.82 -8.67 32.77
CA TYR A 69 -12.88 -9.72 32.41
C TYR A 69 -13.58 -10.97 31.85
N ASN A 70 -14.64 -11.44 32.51
CA ASN A 70 -15.37 -12.63 32.08
C ASN A 70 -16.13 -12.41 30.76
N LEU A 71 -16.72 -11.24 30.55
CA LEU A 71 -17.30 -10.83 29.26
C LEU A 71 -16.22 -10.80 28.17
N GLY A 72 -15.09 -10.13 28.41
CA GLY A 72 -13.98 -10.06 27.46
C GLY A 72 -13.44 -11.44 27.10
N ALA A 73 -13.30 -12.32 28.08
CA ALA A 73 -12.87 -13.69 27.87
C ALA A 73 -13.89 -14.51 27.06
N THR A 74 -15.18 -14.32 27.33
CA THR A 74 -16.25 -15.02 26.63
C THR A 74 -16.38 -14.53 25.18
N TYR A 75 -16.36 -13.21 24.95
CA TYR A 75 -16.32 -12.62 23.61
C TYR A 75 -15.13 -13.15 22.79
N TYR A 76 -13.95 -13.28 23.40
CA TYR A 76 -12.80 -13.88 22.71
C TYR A 76 -13.06 -15.33 22.29
N ARG A 77 -13.70 -16.13 23.15
CA ARG A 77 -14.00 -17.55 22.87
C ARG A 77 -15.01 -17.74 21.76
N VAL A 78 -15.98 -16.84 21.63
CA VAL A 78 -16.97 -16.87 20.54
C VAL A 78 -16.47 -16.18 19.25
N GLY A 79 -15.24 -15.64 19.23
CA GLY A 79 -14.64 -15.02 18.04
C GLY A 79 -14.94 -13.53 17.87
N GLU A 80 -15.70 -12.94 18.80
CA GLU A 80 -16.10 -11.53 18.80
C GLU A 80 -14.98 -10.62 19.35
N TYR A 81 -13.86 -10.56 18.63
CA TYR A 81 -12.64 -9.91 19.10
C TYR A 81 -12.77 -8.39 19.33
N GLY A 82 -13.66 -7.72 18.60
CA GLY A 82 -13.94 -6.29 18.79
C GLY A 82 -14.57 -6.02 20.16
N HIS A 83 -15.64 -6.76 20.48
CA HIS A 83 -16.30 -6.70 21.79
C HIS A 83 -15.36 -7.12 22.92
N ALA A 84 -14.58 -8.19 22.71
CA ALA A 84 -13.58 -8.63 23.70
C ALA A 84 -12.59 -7.53 24.05
N ARG A 85 -12.11 -6.80 23.03
CA ARG A 85 -11.16 -5.69 23.21
C ARG A 85 -11.72 -4.60 24.11
N VAL A 86 -12.95 -4.16 23.85
CA VAL A 86 -13.61 -3.10 24.63
C VAL A 86 -13.66 -3.47 26.12
N GLU A 87 -14.02 -4.71 26.43
CA GLU A 87 -14.10 -5.17 27.82
C GLU A 87 -12.72 -5.26 28.50
N PHE A 88 -11.68 -5.70 27.80
CA PHE A 88 -10.33 -5.69 28.36
C PHE A 88 -9.74 -4.27 28.48
N GLU A 89 -10.13 -3.33 27.62
CA GLU A 89 -9.69 -1.92 27.73
C GLU A 89 -10.25 -1.25 28.99
N ARG A 90 -11.47 -1.58 29.41
CA ARG A 90 -12.06 -1.12 30.69
C ARG A 90 -11.20 -1.51 31.91
N LEU A 91 -10.51 -2.64 31.83
CA LEU A 91 -9.65 -3.14 32.92
C LEU A 91 -8.30 -2.44 33.04
N LEU A 92 -7.91 -1.60 32.07
CA LEU A 92 -6.60 -0.95 32.08
C LEU A 92 -6.44 0.05 33.24
N GLY A 93 -7.54 0.60 33.75
CA GLY A 93 -7.57 1.50 34.91
C GLY A 93 -7.82 0.80 36.25
N ALA A 94 -8.18 -0.48 36.26
CA ALA A 94 -8.56 -1.19 37.49
C ALA A 94 -7.31 -1.75 38.21
N GLU A 95 -7.21 -1.51 39.51
CA GLU A 95 -6.07 -1.94 40.31
C GLU A 95 -5.91 -3.47 40.29
N GLY A 96 -4.71 -3.95 39.97
CA GLY A 96 -4.41 -5.39 39.87
C GLY A 96 -4.77 -6.04 38.53
N TRP A 97 -5.54 -5.39 37.65
CA TRP A 97 -6.01 -5.98 36.39
C TRP A 97 -5.23 -5.59 35.15
N ALA A 98 -4.61 -4.41 35.16
CA ALA A 98 -3.98 -3.82 33.97
C ALA A 98 -2.97 -4.76 33.27
N ALA A 99 -2.18 -5.53 34.02
CA ALA A 99 -1.22 -6.46 33.43
C ALA A 99 -1.90 -7.62 32.69
N LEU A 100 -2.95 -8.20 33.28
CA LEU A 100 -3.72 -9.30 32.71
C LEU A 100 -4.55 -8.84 31.51
N ALA A 101 -5.12 -7.63 31.60
CA ALA A 101 -5.83 -6.98 30.50
C ALA A 101 -4.92 -6.81 29.28
N ARG A 102 -3.72 -6.26 29.47
CA ARG A 102 -2.73 -6.09 28.38
C ARG A 102 -2.29 -7.42 27.77
N TYR A 103 -2.12 -8.47 28.57
CA TYR A 103 -1.84 -9.80 28.04
C TYR A 103 -2.96 -10.30 27.11
N ASN A 104 -4.22 -10.13 27.51
CA ASN A 104 -5.36 -10.54 26.69
C ASN A 104 -5.57 -9.66 25.45
N LEU A 105 -5.33 -8.35 25.55
CA LEU A 105 -5.30 -7.46 24.37
C LEU A 105 -4.23 -7.90 23.36
N ALA A 106 -3.09 -8.41 23.82
CA ALA A 106 -2.09 -8.96 22.91
C ALA A 106 -2.56 -10.24 22.21
N LEU A 107 -3.28 -11.13 22.91
CA LEU A 107 -3.87 -12.33 22.31
C LEU A 107 -4.92 -11.96 21.25
N ILE A 108 -5.72 -10.92 21.51
CA ILE A 108 -6.70 -10.38 20.56
C ILE A 108 -5.98 -9.80 19.33
N ALA A 109 -4.98 -8.94 19.56
CA ALA A 109 -4.20 -8.33 18.48
C ALA A 109 -3.58 -9.40 17.57
N ARG A 110 -3.05 -10.49 18.14
CA ARG A 110 -2.54 -11.62 17.34
C ARG A 110 -3.62 -12.30 16.51
N ARG A 111 -4.79 -12.58 17.10
CA ARG A 111 -5.92 -13.20 16.36
C ARG A 111 -6.40 -12.34 15.20
N GLN A 112 -6.23 -11.03 15.30
CA GLN A 112 -6.58 -10.05 14.27
C GLN A 112 -5.41 -9.75 13.32
N GLY A 113 -4.32 -10.51 13.34
CA GLY A 113 -3.18 -10.29 12.43
C GLY A 113 -2.39 -9.01 12.72
N ARG A 114 -2.41 -8.51 13.95
CA ARG A 114 -1.69 -7.29 14.39
C ARG A 114 -0.51 -7.65 15.32
N PRO A 115 0.56 -8.29 14.81
CA PRO A 115 1.65 -8.83 15.64
C PRO A 115 2.44 -7.74 16.38
N GLU A 116 2.63 -6.56 15.78
CA GLU A 116 3.34 -5.46 16.45
C GLU A 116 2.62 -4.96 17.70
N GLU A 117 1.29 -4.88 17.64
CA GLU A 117 0.46 -4.51 18.77
C GLU A 117 0.50 -5.60 19.85
N ALA A 118 0.46 -6.86 19.44
CA ALA A 118 0.64 -7.99 20.35
C ALA A 118 1.98 -7.88 21.11
N VAL A 119 3.09 -7.59 20.41
CA VAL A 119 4.41 -7.39 21.04
C VAL A 119 4.41 -6.22 22.02
N ARG A 120 3.82 -5.07 21.66
CA ARG A 120 3.75 -3.90 22.55
C ARG A 120 2.99 -4.22 23.84
N GLU A 121 1.84 -4.87 23.71
CA GLU A 121 0.99 -5.20 24.85
C GLU A 121 1.59 -6.30 25.73
N LEU A 122 2.24 -7.32 25.15
CA LEU A 122 2.97 -8.33 25.93
C LEU A 122 4.15 -7.73 26.71
N ARG A 123 4.93 -6.83 26.11
CA ARG A 123 6.02 -6.13 26.81
C ARG A 123 5.49 -5.31 27.98
N ARG A 124 4.35 -4.66 27.79
CA ARG A 124 3.68 -3.88 28.85
C ARG A 124 3.14 -4.79 29.95
N ALA A 125 2.51 -5.92 29.60
CA ALA A 125 2.03 -6.91 30.56
C ALA A 125 3.17 -7.47 31.42
N ALA A 126 4.29 -7.86 30.80
CA ALA A 126 5.46 -8.37 31.50
C ALA A 126 6.12 -7.35 32.44
N ARG A 127 6.02 -6.05 32.14
CA ARG A 127 6.55 -4.97 33.00
C ARG A 127 5.62 -4.61 34.17
N LEU A 128 4.30 -4.65 33.95
CA LEU A 128 3.31 -4.28 34.96
C LEU A 128 2.98 -5.42 35.93
N SER A 129 3.13 -6.66 35.49
CA SER A 129 2.73 -7.82 36.29
C SER A 129 3.58 -7.97 37.55
N ARG A 130 2.91 -8.09 38.69
CA ARG A 130 3.51 -8.53 39.97
C ARG A 130 3.41 -10.06 40.15
N ASP A 131 2.66 -10.74 39.29
CA ASP A 131 2.56 -12.21 39.27
C ASP A 131 3.68 -12.81 38.40
N PRO A 132 4.59 -13.62 38.96
CA PRO A 132 5.64 -14.29 38.21
C PRO A 132 5.12 -15.19 37.08
N LYS A 133 3.94 -15.81 37.24
CA LYS A 133 3.36 -16.70 36.23
C LYS A 133 2.93 -15.91 34.99
N LEU A 134 2.19 -14.82 35.19
CA LEU A 134 1.80 -13.92 34.10
C LEU A 134 3.02 -13.30 33.40
N THR A 135 4.06 -12.92 34.16
CA THR A 135 5.32 -12.42 33.59
C THR A 135 6.00 -13.47 32.72
N ALA A 136 6.09 -14.73 33.19
CA ALA A 136 6.67 -15.82 32.41
C ALA A 136 5.86 -16.12 31.14
N LEU A 137 4.53 -16.11 31.23
CA LEU A 137 3.64 -16.29 30.09
C LEU A 137 3.80 -15.17 29.06
N ALA A 138 3.84 -13.91 29.51
CA ALA A 138 4.05 -12.77 28.62
C ALA A 138 5.42 -12.81 27.92
N ARG A 139 6.48 -13.26 28.60
CA ARG A 139 7.81 -13.44 28.00
C ARG A 139 7.86 -14.59 27.00
N ARG A 140 7.28 -15.74 27.34
CA ARG A 140 7.20 -16.89 26.43
C ARG A 140 6.36 -16.57 25.19
N ALA A 141 5.28 -15.83 25.38
CA ALA A 141 4.48 -15.25 24.31
C ALA A 141 5.32 -14.32 23.41
N LEU A 142 6.14 -13.44 23.99
CA LEU A 142 7.05 -12.58 23.23
C LEU A 142 8.05 -13.38 22.41
N GLU A 143 8.65 -14.41 22.99
CA GLU A 143 9.55 -15.33 22.28
C GLU A 143 8.83 -16.04 21.14
N ALA A 144 7.56 -16.44 21.34
CA ALA A 144 6.75 -17.06 20.31
C ALA A 144 6.44 -16.10 19.15
N VAL A 145 6.08 -14.83 19.40
CA VAL A 145 5.91 -13.83 18.30
C VAL A 145 7.25 -13.53 17.62
N ALA A 146 8.34 -13.50 18.38
CA ALA A 146 9.67 -13.26 17.83
C ALA A 146 10.23 -14.47 17.05
N SER A 147 9.70 -15.68 17.29
CA SER A 147 10.11 -16.93 16.66
C SER A 147 9.10 -17.47 15.65
N GLU A 148 7.90 -16.88 15.54
CA GLU A 148 7.09 -16.99 14.33
C GLU A 148 7.99 -16.51 13.19
N PRO A 149 8.42 -17.41 12.28
CA PRO A 149 9.31 -17.00 11.23
C PRO A 149 8.59 -15.87 10.50
N SER A 150 9.25 -14.73 10.45
CA SER A 150 8.92 -13.67 9.52
C SER A 150 9.12 -14.28 8.13
N THR A 151 8.11 -15.03 7.68
CA THR A 151 8.27 -15.93 6.54
C THR A 151 8.62 -15.07 5.37
N ARG A 152 9.73 -15.39 4.70
CA ARG A 152 10.02 -14.87 3.38
C ARG A 152 8.76 -15.08 2.56
N SER A 153 8.09 -13.98 2.21
CA SER A 153 6.85 -14.00 1.47
C SER A 153 7.14 -13.52 0.08
N TRP A 154 6.78 -14.34 -0.89
CA TRP A 154 6.77 -13.95 -2.29
C TRP A 154 5.34 -13.59 -2.66
N ILE A 155 5.19 -12.56 -3.46
CA ILE A 155 3.95 -12.21 -4.15
C ILE A 155 4.27 -12.24 -5.63
N GLY A 156 3.54 -13.04 -6.39
CA GLY A 156 3.51 -13.02 -7.83
C GLY A 156 2.27 -12.29 -8.33
N PHE A 157 2.42 -11.59 -9.45
CA PHE A 157 1.33 -10.95 -10.17
C PHE A 157 1.54 -11.14 -11.66
N LEU A 158 0.48 -11.51 -12.37
CA LEU A 158 0.46 -11.61 -13.83
C LEU A 158 -0.75 -10.84 -14.35
N SER A 159 -0.57 -10.07 -15.42
CA SER A 159 -1.61 -9.40 -16.18
C SER A 159 -1.45 -9.70 -17.66
N LEU A 160 -2.58 -9.91 -18.34
CA LEU A 160 -2.67 -9.98 -19.79
C LEU A 160 -3.86 -9.14 -20.22
N ALA A 161 -3.64 -8.17 -21.11
CA ALA A 161 -4.64 -7.20 -21.49
C ALA A 161 -4.51 -6.78 -22.97
N PRO A 162 -5.46 -7.15 -23.85
CA PRO A 162 -5.63 -6.42 -25.10
C PRO A 162 -6.09 -4.98 -24.83
N GLY A 163 -5.71 -4.09 -25.74
CA GLY A 163 -6.09 -2.69 -25.70
C GLY A 163 -6.07 -2.02 -27.06
N TYR A 164 -6.39 -0.73 -27.04
CA TYR A 164 -6.31 0.17 -28.17
C TYR A 164 -5.70 1.48 -27.69
N ASP A 165 -4.84 2.04 -28.52
CA ASP A 165 -4.11 3.28 -28.30
C ASP A 165 -4.38 4.22 -29.46
N GLY A 166 -5.04 5.33 -29.19
CA GLY A 166 -5.43 6.30 -30.22
C GLY A 166 -4.32 7.25 -30.66
N ASN A 167 -3.15 7.19 -30.02
CA ASN A 167 -1.95 7.91 -30.45
C ASN A 167 -0.70 7.25 -29.85
N VAL A 168 -0.11 6.32 -30.59
CA VAL A 168 1.00 5.49 -30.12
C VAL A 168 2.26 6.35 -29.92
N ALA A 169 3.04 6.07 -28.87
CA ALA A 169 4.27 6.80 -28.54
C ALA A 169 5.37 5.87 -28.01
N PHE A 170 6.63 6.23 -28.28
CA PHE A 170 7.83 5.45 -27.92
C PHE A 170 8.11 5.39 -26.42
N SER A 171 7.57 6.34 -25.63
CA SER A 171 7.84 6.40 -24.20
C SER A 171 6.67 7.00 -23.41
N ASP A 172 6.78 6.92 -22.08
CA ASP A 172 5.89 7.62 -21.13
C ASP A 172 6.09 9.15 -21.16
N GLU A 173 7.06 9.65 -21.92
CA GLU A 173 7.35 11.07 -22.17
C GLU A 173 7.23 11.38 -23.68
N PRO A 174 6.04 11.21 -24.28
CA PRO A 174 5.83 11.42 -25.72
C PRO A 174 6.27 12.81 -26.19
N GLU A 175 6.29 13.82 -25.30
CA GLU A 175 6.69 15.18 -25.63
C GLU A 175 8.20 15.35 -25.92
N LEU A 176 9.01 14.34 -25.56
CA LEU A 176 10.47 14.35 -25.77
C LEU A 176 10.90 13.60 -27.03
N VAL A 177 10.15 12.58 -27.43
CA VAL A 177 10.46 11.69 -28.57
C VAL A 177 9.42 11.73 -29.68
N GLY A 178 8.32 12.44 -29.47
CA GLY A 178 7.20 12.52 -30.41
C GLY A 178 6.08 11.53 -30.09
N VAL A 179 4.90 11.87 -30.59
CA VAL A 179 3.78 10.94 -30.79
C VAL A 179 3.74 10.54 -32.27
N SER A 180 3.17 9.38 -32.56
CA SER A 180 3.12 8.85 -33.93
C SER A 180 2.00 9.43 -34.79
N ASP A 181 0.95 9.97 -34.17
CA ASP A 181 -0.36 10.25 -34.77
C ASP A 181 -1.05 9.03 -35.40
N ASN A 182 -0.53 7.83 -35.13
CA ASN A 182 -1.12 6.56 -35.52
C ASN A 182 -1.89 5.96 -34.35
N ASP A 183 -3.03 5.35 -34.65
CA ASP A 183 -3.76 4.52 -33.72
C ASP A 183 -3.51 3.04 -34.00
N ASP A 184 -3.52 2.23 -32.95
CA ASP A 184 -3.40 0.78 -33.12
C ASP A 184 -3.96 0.00 -31.92
N VAL A 185 -4.32 -1.25 -32.17
CA VAL A 185 -4.62 -2.24 -31.15
C VAL A 185 -3.32 -2.90 -30.68
N PHE A 186 -3.30 -3.31 -29.41
CA PHE A 186 -2.14 -3.96 -28.83
C PHE A 186 -2.52 -5.06 -27.86
N VAL A 187 -1.55 -5.89 -27.50
CA VAL A 187 -1.62 -6.81 -26.36
C VAL A 187 -0.49 -6.48 -25.39
N GLU A 188 -0.86 -6.32 -24.12
CA GLU A 188 0.06 -6.05 -23.01
C GLU A 188 0.17 -7.25 -22.08
N PHE A 189 1.38 -7.55 -21.66
CA PHE A 189 1.71 -8.51 -20.61
C PHE A 189 2.51 -7.83 -19.51
N LEU A 190 2.16 -8.11 -18.25
CA LEU A 190 2.95 -7.72 -17.09
C LEU A 190 3.11 -8.91 -16.15
N GLY A 191 4.36 -9.29 -15.89
CA GLY A 191 4.71 -10.20 -14.81
C GLY A 191 5.50 -9.48 -13.73
N LEU A 192 5.13 -9.68 -12.47
CA LEU A 192 5.84 -9.13 -11.32
C LEU A 192 6.05 -10.21 -10.25
N ALA A 193 7.24 -10.23 -9.67
CA ALA A 193 7.57 -11.00 -8.49
C ALA A 193 8.19 -10.08 -7.44
N SER A 194 7.64 -10.07 -6.23
CA SER A 194 8.17 -9.31 -5.10
C SER A 194 8.45 -10.25 -3.93
N GLY A 195 9.69 -10.25 -3.44
CA GLY A 195 10.11 -11.04 -2.29
C GLY A 195 10.46 -10.15 -1.11
N HIS A 196 9.84 -10.38 0.06
CA HIS A 196 10.17 -9.68 1.29
C HIS A 196 11.04 -10.55 2.23
N PHE A 197 12.16 -9.98 2.68
CA PHE A 197 13.20 -10.63 3.47
C PHE A 197 13.47 -9.84 4.75
N PRO A 198 12.77 -10.17 5.84
CA PRO A 198 12.96 -9.50 7.13
C PRO A 198 14.39 -9.69 7.65
N SER A 199 14.99 -8.62 8.20
CA SER A 199 16.37 -8.62 8.71
C SER A 199 16.45 -8.42 10.23
N GLY A 200 15.35 -8.68 10.95
CA GLY A 200 15.22 -8.51 12.41
C GLY A 200 14.71 -7.12 12.81
N GLY A 201 13.89 -7.07 13.88
CA GLY A 201 13.20 -5.84 14.29
C GLY A 201 12.10 -5.44 13.31
N ASN A 202 11.95 -4.13 13.07
CA ASN A 202 10.99 -3.57 12.11
C ASN A 202 11.67 -3.23 10.77
N ALA A 203 12.68 -4.00 10.35
CA ALA A 203 13.44 -3.75 9.13
C ALA A 203 13.53 -5.01 8.26
N GLY A 204 13.65 -4.82 6.96
CA GLY A 204 13.77 -5.89 5.97
C GLY A 204 14.24 -5.38 4.62
N PHE A 205 14.39 -6.32 3.69
CA PHE A 205 14.69 -6.04 2.29
C PHE A 205 13.54 -6.53 1.43
N ARG A 206 13.13 -5.72 0.45
CA ARG A 206 12.22 -6.10 -0.62
C ARG A 206 13.01 -6.16 -1.91
N PHE A 207 12.85 -7.24 -2.65
CA PHE A 207 13.37 -7.36 -4.00
C PHE A 207 12.21 -7.53 -4.96
N ASP A 208 12.14 -6.64 -5.95
CA ASP A 208 11.11 -6.68 -6.99
C ASP A 208 11.78 -7.02 -8.33
N ALA A 209 11.11 -7.85 -9.12
CA ALA A 209 11.44 -8.08 -10.51
C ALA A 209 10.16 -7.99 -11.33
N SER A 210 10.16 -7.25 -12.43
CA SER A 210 9.03 -7.24 -13.36
C SER A 210 9.47 -7.28 -14.82
N LEU A 211 8.68 -7.98 -15.62
CA LEU A 211 8.77 -8.03 -17.07
C LEU A 211 7.48 -7.44 -17.63
N PHE A 212 7.62 -6.43 -18.47
CA PHE A 212 6.54 -5.82 -19.24
C PHE A 212 6.79 -6.10 -20.71
N ALA A 213 5.73 -6.42 -21.45
CA ALA A 213 5.76 -6.51 -22.90
C ALA A 213 4.49 -5.89 -23.49
N LYS A 214 4.61 -5.12 -24.57
CA LYS A 214 3.50 -4.56 -25.33
C LYS A 214 3.79 -4.78 -26.81
N ASP A 215 2.83 -5.38 -27.50
CA ASP A 215 2.92 -5.81 -28.89
C ASP A 215 1.76 -5.17 -29.66
N PHE A 216 2.08 -4.39 -30.69
CA PHE A 216 1.14 -3.69 -31.56
C PHE A 216 0.83 -4.54 -32.81
N ALA A 217 -0.35 -4.36 -33.40
CA ALA A 217 -0.77 -5.21 -34.52
C ALA A 217 -0.18 -4.75 -35.86
N GLU A 218 0.03 -3.44 -36.03
CA GLU A 218 0.47 -2.82 -37.29
C GLU A 218 1.72 -1.96 -37.10
N VAL A 219 1.89 -1.27 -35.96
CA VAL A 219 3.04 -0.38 -35.70
C VAL A 219 4.12 -1.03 -34.82
N ASP A 220 4.77 -2.05 -35.36
CA ASP A 220 5.78 -2.88 -34.67
C ASP A 220 7.02 -2.11 -34.17
N GLU A 221 7.36 -0.97 -34.78
CA GLU A 221 8.42 -0.07 -34.30
C GLU A 221 8.22 0.45 -32.86
N PHE A 222 7.00 0.32 -32.31
CA PHE A 222 6.65 0.68 -30.94
C PHE A 222 6.53 -0.52 -29.98
N ASP A 223 6.81 -1.74 -30.46
CA ASP A 223 6.77 -2.94 -29.64
C ASP A 223 7.78 -2.83 -28.51
N GLN A 224 7.31 -2.94 -27.27
CA GLN A 224 8.11 -2.64 -26.10
C GLN A 224 8.32 -3.89 -25.26
N ILE A 225 9.56 -4.13 -24.85
CA ILE A 225 9.88 -5.06 -23.76
C ILE A 225 10.64 -4.29 -22.69
N SER A 226 10.26 -4.47 -21.42
CA SER A 226 10.95 -3.83 -20.31
C SER A 226 11.20 -4.79 -19.15
N LEU A 227 12.45 -4.80 -18.68
CA LEU A 227 12.88 -5.54 -17.49
C LEU A 227 13.23 -4.55 -16.38
N ARG A 228 12.56 -4.72 -15.24
CA ARG A 228 12.82 -3.92 -14.04
C ARG A 228 13.26 -4.79 -12.89
N LEU A 229 14.31 -4.36 -12.19
CA LEU A 229 14.81 -4.97 -10.97
C LEU A 229 14.93 -3.90 -9.88
N ALA A 230 14.45 -4.19 -8.67
CA ALA A 230 14.57 -3.28 -7.53
C ALA A 230 15.07 -4.01 -6.29
N GLY A 231 15.92 -3.33 -5.51
CA GLY A 231 16.33 -3.76 -4.17
C GLY A 231 16.12 -2.61 -3.20
N ILE A 232 15.19 -2.79 -2.26
CA ILE A 232 14.75 -1.73 -1.34
C ILE A 232 14.89 -2.22 0.09
N ARG A 233 15.63 -1.47 0.91
CA ARG A 233 15.65 -1.66 2.36
C ARG A 233 14.49 -0.90 2.97
N GLU A 234 13.59 -1.63 3.61
CA GLU A 234 12.41 -1.09 4.27
C GLU A 234 12.58 -1.13 5.79
N GLY A 235 11.94 -0.22 6.49
CA GLY A 235 11.78 -0.35 7.93
C GLY A 235 11.14 0.84 8.62
N ALA A 236 11.06 0.77 9.94
CA ALA A 236 10.50 1.84 10.76
C ALA A 236 11.58 2.79 11.30
N PHE A 237 11.37 4.09 11.13
CA PHE A 237 12.12 5.14 11.78
C PHE A 237 11.18 6.10 12.53
N ARG A 238 11.18 6.04 13.86
CA ARG A 238 10.21 6.77 14.70
C ARG A 238 8.76 6.42 14.31
N ARG A 239 7.97 7.38 13.83
CA ARG A 239 6.59 7.20 13.35
C ARG A 239 6.50 7.04 11.83
N TRP A 240 7.65 6.96 11.15
CA TRP A 240 7.73 6.75 9.72
C TRP A 240 7.98 5.28 9.41
N TRP A 241 7.28 4.77 8.41
CA TRP A 241 7.81 3.71 7.58
C TRP A 241 8.71 4.34 6.52
N THR A 242 9.84 3.74 6.21
CA THR A 242 10.85 4.26 5.29
C THR A 242 11.35 3.17 4.35
N GLY A 243 11.58 3.52 3.09
CA GLY A 243 12.23 2.70 2.09
C GLY A 243 13.42 3.42 1.49
N VAL A 244 14.56 2.74 1.32
CA VAL A 244 15.73 3.27 0.61
C VAL A 244 16.25 2.17 -0.29
N GLY A 245 16.38 2.43 -1.59
CA GLY A 245 16.74 1.39 -2.54
C GLY A 245 17.24 1.90 -3.87
N ALA A 246 17.60 0.94 -4.72
CA ALA A 246 17.96 1.17 -6.11
C ALA A 246 17.03 0.38 -7.02
N ILE A 247 16.79 0.93 -8.21
CA ILE A 247 15.97 0.35 -9.27
C ILE A 247 16.77 0.43 -10.56
N LEU A 248 16.73 -0.62 -11.36
CA LEU A 248 17.27 -0.66 -12.70
C LEU A 248 16.14 -1.06 -13.64
N ASP A 249 15.83 -0.20 -14.59
CA ASP A 249 14.87 -0.43 -15.67
C ASP A 249 15.66 -0.53 -16.99
N ASN A 250 15.44 -1.57 -17.79
CA ASN A 250 16.01 -1.71 -19.14
C ASN A 250 14.84 -1.85 -20.11
N VAL A 251 14.83 -1.05 -21.17
CA VAL A 251 13.76 -0.97 -22.15
C VAL A 251 14.33 -1.27 -23.53
N TYR A 252 13.58 -2.06 -24.29
CA TYR A 252 13.84 -2.42 -25.66
C TYR A 252 12.62 -2.04 -26.49
N LEU A 253 12.85 -1.49 -27.68
CA LEU A 253 11.83 -1.15 -28.67
C LEU A 253 12.13 -1.90 -29.97
N ASP A 254 11.13 -2.55 -30.57
CA ASP A 254 11.30 -3.42 -31.75
C ASP A 254 12.46 -4.43 -31.60
N GLY A 255 12.62 -4.96 -30.38
CA GLY A 255 13.71 -5.88 -30.03
C GLY A 255 15.11 -5.26 -29.95
N GLU A 256 15.28 -3.98 -30.27
CA GLU A 256 16.53 -3.24 -30.16
C GLU A 256 16.62 -2.51 -28.81
N TYR A 257 17.85 -2.18 -28.40
CA TYR A 257 18.08 -1.46 -27.15
C TYR A 257 17.53 -0.04 -27.26
N PHE A 258 16.74 0.40 -26.28
CA PHE A 258 16.19 1.76 -26.26
C PHE A 258 16.76 2.60 -25.13
N GLU A 259 16.61 2.17 -23.88
CA GLU A 259 17.18 2.88 -22.73
C GLU A 259 17.44 2.00 -21.50
N THR A 260 18.33 2.48 -20.63
CA THR A 260 18.55 2.00 -19.28
C THR A 260 18.38 3.14 -18.29
N VAL A 261 17.52 2.93 -17.29
CA VAL A 261 17.28 3.90 -16.22
C VAL A 261 17.72 3.32 -14.88
N GLY A 262 18.76 3.93 -14.29
CA GLY A 262 19.21 3.63 -12.94
C GLY A 262 18.63 4.65 -11.95
N THR A 263 17.78 4.22 -11.03
CA THR A 263 17.13 5.11 -10.03
C THR A 263 17.58 4.79 -8.61
N PHE A 264 17.99 5.81 -7.87
CA PHE A 264 18.07 5.80 -6.41
C PHE A 264 16.76 6.34 -5.82
N LYS A 265 16.12 5.55 -4.96
CA LYS A 265 14.81 5.87 -4.37
C LYS A 265 14.92 6.01 -2.86
N VAL A 266 14.32 7.07 -2.33
CA VAL A 266 14.05 7.25 -0.91
C VAL A 266 12.57 7.53 -0.73
N GLU A 267 11.92 6.84 0.19
CA GLU A 267 10.51 7.06 0.51
C GLU A 267 10.22 6.98 2.00
N GLY A 268 9.18 7.69 2.43
CA GLY A 268 8.72 7.73 3.79
C GLY A 268 7.21 7.88 3.85
N ARG A 269 6.56 7.05 4.66
CA ARG A 269 5.12 7.14 4.93
C ARG A 269 4.89 7.31 6.43
N ARG A 270 4.08 8.30 6.81
CA ARG A 270 3.76 8.61 8.20
C ARG A 270 2.25 8.77 8.41
N PRO A 271 1.64 7.98 9.29
CA PRO A 271 0.30 8.26 9.79
C PRO A 271 0.32 9.56 10.62
N LEU A 272 -0.56 10.50 10.29
CA LEU A 272 -0.71 11.77 11.01
C LEU A 272 -1.76 11.69 12.14
N GLY A 273 -2.67 10.71 12.07
CA GLY A 273 -3.80 10.56 13.00
C GLY A 273 -5.12 10.65 12.25
N GLU A 274 -6.22 10.16 12.84
CA GLU A 274 -7.58 10.31 12.27
C GLU A 274 -7.71 9.81 10.81
N GLY A 275 -6.94 8.79 10.43
CA GLY A 275 -6.93 8.22 9.07
C GLY A 275 -6.04 8.97 8.06
N TRP A 276 -5.50 10.14 8.41
CA TRP A 276 -4.58 10.89 7.56
C TRP A 276 -3.21 10.20 7.43
N THR A 277 -2.65 10.24 6.23
CA THR A 277 -1.31 9.71 5.94
C THR A 277 -0.53 10.71 5.10
N LEU A 278 0.71 11.02 5.49
CA LEU A 278 1.67 11.75 4.65
C LEU A 278 2.64 10.75 4.01
N GLU A 279 2.86 10.88 2.71
CA GLU A 279 3.89 10.18 1.96
C GLU A 279 4.85 11.19 1.32
N LEU A 280 6.13 10.91 1.42
CA LEU A 280 7.22 11.65 0.78
C LEU A 280 8.04 10.65 -0.01
N ARG A 281 8.36 10.97 -1.25
CA ARG A 281 9.22 10.12 -2.10
C ARG A 281 10.14 10.99 -2.93
N ASN A 282 11.38 10.53 -3.09
CA ASN A 282 12.31 11.08 -4.02
C ASN A 282 12.90 9.96 -4.90
N ARG A 283 13.00 10.23 -6.21
CA ARG A 283 13.61 9.36 -7.20
C ARG A 283 14.63 10.17 -7.99
N LEU A 284 15.91 9.89 -7.77
CA LEU A 284 17.00 10.43 -8.58
C LEU A 284 17.42 9.37 -9.59
N SER A 285 17.34 9.68 -10.88
CA SER A 285 17.58 8.74 -11.97
C SER A 285 18.67 9.24 -12.91
N ARG A 286 19.54 8.34 -13.37
CA ARG A 286 20.41 8.52 -14.55
C ARG A 286 19.84 7.66 -15.66
N ILE A 287 19.56 8.27 -16.81
CA ILE A 287 18.94 7.66 -17.98
C ILE A 287 19.99 7.63 -19.07
N ALA A 288 20.36 6.45 -19.55
CA ALA A 288 21.26 6.26 -20.68
C ALA A 288 20.43 5.67 -21.83
N ALA A 289 20.53 6.24 -23.02
CA ALA A 289 19.67 5.89 -24.14
C ALA A 289 20.50 5.39 -25.31
N ASP A 290 19.85 4.80 -26.31
CA ASP A 290 20.48 4.49 -27.58
C ASP A 290 20.94 5.77 -28.32
N ASP A 291 21.85 5.62 -29.28
CA ASP A 291 22.44 6.73 -30.04
C ASP A 291 21.37 7.54 -30.81
N ASP A 292 20.30 6.90 -31.27
CA ASP A 292 19.17 7.57 -31.95
C ASP A 292 18.26 8.34 -30.96
N PHE A 293 18.44 8.12 -29.66
CA PHE A 293 17.64 8.70 -28.59
C PHE A 293 18.47 9.46 -27.55
N ARG A 294 19.66 9.95 -27.92
CA ARG A 294 20.56 10.68 -27.01
C ARG A 294 19.90 11.86 -26.30
N GLN A 295 18.87 12.46 -26.89
CA GLN A 295 18.05 13.49 -26.24
C GLN A 295 17.41 13.06 -24.90
N LEU A 296 17.29 11.76 -24.64
CA LEU A 296 16.83 11.22 -23.37
C LEU A 296 17.98 11.02 -22.36
N GLU A 297 19.24 11.12 -22.77
CA GLU A 297 20.38 10.97 -21.87
C GLU A 297 20.40 12.07 -20.81
N GLY A 298 20.62 11.68 -19.56
CA GLY A 298 20.92 12.64 -18.50
C GLY A 298 20.33 12.28 -17.14
N TRP A 299 20.08 13.30 -16.33
CA TRP A 299 19.55 13.16 -14.97
C TRP A 299 18.09 13.60 -14.89
N ARG A 300 17.31 12.85 -14.12
CA ARG A 300 15.95 13.21 -13.74
C ARG A 300 15.77 13.06 -12.25
N ASN A 301 15.25 14.09 -11.60
CA ASN A 301 14.91 14.06 -10.18
C ASN A 301 13.43 14.35 -9.97
N GLN A 302 12.72 13.42 -9.33
CA GLN A 302 11.30 13.55 -9.01
C GLN A 302 11.12 13.60 -7.49
N LEU A 303 10.49 14.66 -6.98
CA LEU A 303 10.12 14.84 -5.59
C LEU A 303 8.59 14.82 -5.47
N ASP A 304 8.07 13.81 -4.80
CA ASP A 304 6.65 13.59 -4.58
C ASP A 304 6.27 13.88 -3.11
N ILE A 305 5.19 14.62 -2.92
CA ILE A 305 4.51 14.80 -1.64
C ILE A 305 3.05 14.42 -1.84
N ALA A 306 2.56 13.46 -1.05
CA ALA A 306 1.19 12.98 -1.13
C ALA A 306 0.52 12.90 0.24
N LEU A 307 -0.76 13.27 0.28
CA LEU A 307 -1.58 13.30 1.48
C LEU A 307 -2.81 12.42 1.27
N GLY A 308 -2.84 11.30 2.00
CA GLY A 308 -4.01 10.43 2.10
C GLY A 308 -5.04 11.03 3.06
N LEU A 309 -6.28 11.14 2.58
CA LEU A 309 -7.40 11.78 3.27
C LEU A 309 -8.39 10.74 3.80
N PRO A 310 -8.98 10.95 5.00
CA PRO A 310 -10.02 10.08 5.55
C PRO A 310 -11.41 10.46 5.02
N VAL A 311 -11.69 10.20 3.73
CA VAL A 311 -12.99 10.56 3.11
C VAL A 311 -13.92 9.35 3.04
N ALA A 312 -14.74 9.16 4.07
CA ALA A 312 -15.73 8.08 4.15
C ALA A 312 -15.12 6.68 3.85
N ALA A 313 -15.74 5.90 2.96
CA ALA A 313 -15.26 4.59 2.53
C ALA A 313 -14.31 4.65 1.31
N VAL A 314 -14.01 5.86 0.80
CA VAL A 314 -13.17 6.08 -0.38
C VAL A 314 -11.77 6.46 0.09
N ARG A 315 -10.76 5.74 -0.40
CA ARG A 315 -9.37 6.11 -0.17
C ARG A 315 -8.99 7.18 -1.18
N THR A 316 -8.78 8.40 -0.69
CA THR A 316 -8.41 9.54 -1.52
C THR A 316 -7.00 10.01 -1.20
N THR A 317 -6.22 10.30 -2.24
CA THR A 317 -4.86 10.86 -2.15
C THR A 317 -4.81 12.15 -2.95
N LEU A 318 -4.35 13.23 -2.32
CA LEU A 318 -3.92 14.44 -3.03
C LEU A 318 -2.41 14.43 -3.14
N GLY A 319 -1.85 14.71 -4.31
CA GLY A 319 -0.43 14.70 -4.51
C GLY A 319 0.09 15.86 -5.34
N TYR A 320 1.35 16.19 -5.09
CA TYR A 320 2.15 17.12 -5.86
C TYR A 320 3.50 16.48 -6.17
N GLN A 321 3.93 16.58 -7.41
CA GLN A 321 5.26 16.18 -7.85
C GLN A 321 5.97 17.37 -8.49
N PHE A 322 7.19 17.62 -8.03
CA PHE A 322 8.14 18.46 -8.74
C PHE A 322 9.17 17.58 -9.43
N GLU A 323 9.36 17.79 -10.73
CA GLU A 323 10.36 17.10 -11.53
C GLU A 323 11.35 18.11 -12.12
N PHE A 324 12.63 17.78 -12.00
CA PHE A 324 13.73 18.51 -12.60
C PHE A 324 14.50 17.57 -13.53
N ASN A 325 14.78 18.04 -14.75
CA ASN A 325 15.56 17.30 -15.74
C ASN A 325 16.82 18.09 -16.13
N ASP A 326 17.88 17.34 -16.40
CA ASP A 326 19.15 17.81 -16.97
C ASP A 326 19.56 16.77 -18.03
N ARG A 327 19.13 17.01 -19.27
CA ARG A 327 19.25 16.10 -20.41
C ARG A 327 20.10 16.72 -21.52
N GLU A 328 20.53 15.89 -22.47
CA GLU A 328 21.13 16.38 -23.72
C GLU A 328 20.05 17.00 -24.61
N ASP A 329 20.28 18.24 -25.07
CA ASP A 329 19.39 18.89 -26.02
C ASP A 329 19.58 18.33 -27.43
N LEU A 330 18.54 18.45 -28.27
CA LEU A 330 18.53 17.93 -29.62
C LEU A 330 18.78 19.03 -30.64
N SER A 331 19.63 18.76 -31.63
CA SER A 331 19.84 19.66 -32.78
C SER A 331 19.71 18.87 -34.08
N VAL A 332 18.81 19.32 -34.97
CA VAL A 332 18.54 18.69 -36.26
C VAL A 332 18.65 19.76 -37.34
N GLY A 333 19.72 19.73 -38.13
CA GLY A 333 19.99 20.80 -39.10
C GLY A 333 20.19 22.15 -38.42
N GLU A 334 19.29 23.11 -38.68
CA GLU A 334 19.27 24.43 -38.03
C GLU A 334 18.23 24.53 -36.90
N GLU A 335 17.50 23.46 -36.62
CA GLU A 335 16.53 23.40 -35.53
C GLU A 335 17.19 22.95 -34.23
N PHE A 336 16.66 23.45 -33.12
CA PHE A 336 17.14 23.15 -31.78
C PHE A 336 15.94 22.92 -30.86
N PHE A 337 16.02 21.88 -30.03
CA PHE A 337 14.96 21.52 -29.09
C PHE A 337 15.55 21.28 -27.69
N SER A 338 15.10 22.04 -26.71
CA SER A 338 15.40 21.85 -25.30
C SER A 338 14.71 20.58 -24.79
N ARG A 339 15.47 19.74 -24.06
CA ARG A 339 15.00 18.43 -23.57
C ARG A 339 15.07 18.33 -22.04
N SER A 340 15.27 19.46 -21.37
CA SER A 340 15.43 19.58 -19.92
C SER A 340 14.26 20.33 -19.25
N PRO A 341 13.04 19.78 -19.20
CA PRO A 341 11.91 20.47 -18.59
C PRO A 341 11.95 20.43 -17.06
N ASN A 342 11.46 21.52 -16.47
CA ASN A 342 10.96 21.54 -15.09
C ASN A 342 9.46 21.30 -15.12
N ARG A 343 8.97 20.35 -14.32
CA ARG A 343 7.55 19.99 -14.32
C ARG A 343 6.92 20.07 -12.94
N HIS A 344 5.71 20.57 -12.93
CA HIS A 344 4.85 20.66 -11.75
C HIS A 344 3.60 19.85 -12.02
N SER A 345 3.43 18.72 -11.33
CA SER A 345 2.24 17.88 -11.48
C SER A 345 1.41 17.89 -10.20
N PHE A 346 0.12 18.15 -10.34
CA PHE A 346 -0.87 18.05 -9.27
C PHE A 346 -1.85 16.94 -9.60
N TYR A 347 -2.11 16.04 -8.66
CA TYR A 347 -3.03 14.94 -8.91
C TYR A 347 -3.96 14.67 -7.74
N VAL A 348 -5.14 14.15 -8.06
CA VAL A 348 -6.00 13.47 -7.09
C VAL A 348 -6.23 12.05 -7.57
N GLU A 349 -6.19 11.12 -6.63
CA GLU A 349 -6.53 9.72 -6.86
C GLU A 349 -7.56 9.31 -5.83
N ALA A 350 -8.62 8.64 -6.28
CA ALA A 350 -9.68 8.13 -5.42
C ALA A 350 -9.96 6.67 -5.78
N SER A 351 -9.94 5.79 -4.78
CA SER A 351 -10.23 4.37 -4.95
C SER A 351 -11.27 3.92 -3.92
N GLY A 352 -12.22 3.10 -4.35
CA GLY A 352 -13.28 2.61 -3.48
C GLY A 352 -14.01 1.40 -4.06
N ALA A 353 -14.68 0.66 -3.18
CA ALA A 353 -15.58 -0.40 -3.60
C ALA A 353 -16.94 0.18 -3.99
N VAL A 354 -17.46 -0.21 -5.14
CA VAL A 354 -18.83 0.12 -5.59
C VAL A 354 -19.80 -1.06 -5.38
N ALA A 355 -19.26 -2.27 -5.25
CA ALA A 355 -19.95 -3.48 -4.81
C ALA A 355 -18.94 -4.42 -4.09
N PRO A 356 -19.37 -5.50 -3.41
CA PRO A 356 -18.48 -6.35 -2.61
C PRO A 356 -17.22 -6.84 -3.34
N ASP A 357 -17.34 -7.17 -4.62
CA ASP A 357 -16.25 -7.68 -5.46
C ASP A 357 -15.84 -6.71 -6.57
N TRP A 358 -16.32 -5.46 -6.53
CA TRP A 358 -16.11 -4.45 -7.57
C TRP A 358 -15.46 -3.20 -7.00
N GLY A 359 -14.26 -2.90 -7.48
CA GLY A 359 -13.52 -1.68 -7.20
C GLY A 359 -13.59 -0.70 -8.37
N VAL A 360 -13.48 0.59 -8.05
CA VAL A 360 -13.23 1.65 -9.03
C VAL A 360 -12.10 2.53 -8.50
N THR A 361 -11.16 2.86 -9.37
CA THR A 361 -10.09 3.82 -9.14
C THR A 361 -10.14 4.90 -10.21
N GLY A 362 -10.19 6.16 -9.79
CA GLY A 362 -10.09 7.32 -10.65
C GLY A 362 -8.85 8.14 -10.30
N ARG A 363 -8.13 8.62 -11.30
CA ARG A 363 -7.01 9.55 -11.16
C ARG A 363 -7.18 10.71 -12.13
N LEU A 364 -7.01 11.91 -11.63
CA LEU A 364 -6.89 13.14 -12.40
C LEU A 364 -5.52 13.75 -12.12
N GLU A 365 -4.81 14.15 -13.16
CA GLU A 365 -3.52 14.83 -13.05
C GLU A 365 -3.49 16.03 -14.00
N TYR A 366 -2.95 17.14 -13.52
CA TYR A 366 -2.60 18.30 -14.32
C TYR A 366 -1.11 18.56 -14.16
N ARG A 367 -0.43 18.75 -15.29
CA ARG A 367 1.01 18.98 -15.35
C ARG A 367 1.30 20.23 -16.16
N LEU A 368 2.16 21.08 -15.59
CA LEU A 368 2.80 22.18 -16.30
C LEU A 368 4.26 21.81 -16.54
N SER A 369 4.71 21.88 -17.78
CA SER A 369 6.12 21.73 -18.18
C SER A 369 6.66 23.05 -18.68
N ALA A 370 7.83 23.47 -18.21
CA ALA A 370 8.56 24.63 -18.73
C ALA A 370 10.00 24.22 -19.04
N TYR A 371 10.42 24.45 -20.28
CA TYR A 371 11.76 24.12 -20.76
C TYR A 371 12.73 25.26 -20.44
N ARG A 372 14.02 24.94 -20.32
CA ARG A 372 15.03 25.88 -19.80
C ARG A 372 15.57 26.80 -20.88
N ASP A 373 15.65 26.28 -22.10
CA ASP A 373 16.22 26.96 -23.26
C ASP A 373 15.13 27.23 -24.30
N GLU A 374 15.40 28.16 -25.21
CA GLU A 374 14.48 28.47 -26.30
C GLU A 374 14.59 27.39 -27.37
N ASP A 375 13.45 26.80 -27.75
CA ASP A 375 13.37 25.93 -28.90
C ASP A 375 13.41 26.82 -30.15
N ARG A 376 14.16 26.36 -31.16
CA ARG A 376 14.25 26.96 -32.49
C ARG A 376 13.63 26.00 -33.49
N VAL A 377 12.45 26.36 -33.98
CA VAL A 377 11.64 25.50 -34.85
C VAL A 377 11.40 26.21 -36.17
N GLN A 378 11.51 25.49 -37.29
CA GLN A 378 11.25 26.03 -38.60
C GLN A 378 9.75 26.35 -38.76
N SER A 379 9.46 27.58 -39.19
CA SER A 379 8.08 28.03 -39.42
C SER A 379 7.95 28.61 -40.83
N GLY A 380 7.51 27.77 -41.77
CA GLY A 380 7.17 28.15 -43.15
C GLY A 380 8.34 28.68 -43.99
N GLY A 381 8.78 27.93 -45.00
CA GLY A 381 9.87 28.38 -45.88
C GLY A 381 11.21 28.44 -45.14
N ALA A 382 11.86 29.60 -45.08
CA ALA A 382 13.20 29.76 -44.47
C ALA A 382 13.19 30.52 -43.12
N SER A 383 12.02 30.76 -42.52
CA SER A 383 11.91 31.41 -41.21
C SER A 383 11.95 30.42 -40.05
N PHE A 384 12.44 30.89 -38.90
CA PHE A 384 12.47 30.17 -37.64
C PHE A 384 11.70 30.96 -36.57
N ILE A 385 11.07 30.22 -35.65
CA ILE A 385 10.52 30.75 -34.41
C ILE A 385 11.45 30.29 -33.29
N GLU A 386 11.89 31.24 -32.46
CA GLU A 386 12.69 30.98 -31.26
C GLU A 386 11.84 31.41 -30.06
N LYS A 387 11.50 30.46 -29.18
CA LYS A 387 10.79 30.73 -27.92
C LYS A 387 10.96 29.58 -26.93
N THR A 388 10.87 29.89 -25.65
CA THR A 388 10.83 28.87 -24.59
C THR A 388 9.54 28.07 -24.71
N ARG A 389 9.66 26.73 -24.73
CA ARG A 389 8.51 25.84 -24.75
C ARG A 389 7.85 25.76 -23.38
N GLU A 390 6.54 25.90 -23.37
CA GLU A 390 5.66 25.61 -22.23
C GLU A 390 4.59 24.61 -22.67
N GLU A 391 4.21 23.69 -21.78
CA GLU A 391 3.21 22.66 -22.07
C GLU A 391 2.26 22.46 -20.87
N HIS A 392 0.98 22.30 -21.18
CA HIS A 392 -0.12 22.07 -20.27
C HIS A 392 -0.74 20.72 -20.56
N ARG A 393 -0.49 19.75 -19.69
CA ARG A 393 -1.01 18.39 -19.85
C ARG A 393 -2.10 18.09 -18.83
N PHE A 394 -3.19 17.51 -19.31
CA PHE A 394 -4.27 16.97 -18.51
C PHE A 394 -4.41 15.47 -18.75
N ASP A 395 -4.41 14.71 -17.66
CA ASP A 395 -4.52 13.25 -17.65
C ASP A 395 -5.73 12.81 -16.80
N LEU A 396 -6.58 11.99 -17.38
CA LEU A 396 -7.67 11.27 -16.70
C LEU A 396 -7.44 9.76 -16.86
N ARG A 397 -7.52 9.02 -15.75
CA ARG A 397 -7.54 7.55 -15.78
C ARG A 397 -8.67 7.04 -14.91
N VAL A 398 -9.47 6.12 -15.46
CA VAL A 398 -10.52 5.41 -14.73
C VAL A 398 -10.33 3.93 -14.94
N ARG A 399 -10.22 3.20 -13.84
CA ARG A 399 -10.10 1.74 -13.82
C ARG A 399 -11.20 1.15 -12.97
N THR A 400 -11.78 0.05 -13.44
CA THR A 400 -12.66 -0.80 -12.63
C THR A 400 -12.08 -2.20 -12.55
N ASP A 401 -12.21 -2.81 -11.38
CA ASP A 401 -11.67 -4.12 -11.07
C ASP A 401 -12.79 -4.99 -10.51
N TRP A 402 -13.07 -6.13 -11.15
CA TRP A 402 -13.98 -7.16 -10.66
C TRP A 402 -13.18 -8.37 -10.18
N SER A 403 -13.45 -8.85 -8.97
CA SER A 403 -12.77 -9.99 -8.34
C SER A 403 -13.66 -11.25 -8.32
N PRO A 404 -13.74 -12.04 -9.41
CA PRO A 404 -14.57 -13.25 -9.45
C PRO A 404 -14.10 -14.36 -8.48
N ALA A 405 -12.84 -14.31 -8.04
CA ALA A 405 -12.26 -15.23 -7.08
C ALA A 405 -11.13 -14.56 -6.29
N PRO A 406 -10.71 -15.07 -5.11
CA PRO A 406 -9.78 -14.40 -4.19
C PRO A 406 -8.38 -14.02 -4.73
N THR A 407 -8.03 -14.47 -5.93
CA THR A 407 -6.73 -14.22 -6.58
C THR A 407 -6.85 -13.83 -8.03
N TRP A 408 -8.07 -13.70 -8.56
CA TRP A 408 -8.34 -13.39 -9.96
C TRP A 408 -9.07 -12.07 -10.04
N PHE A 409 -8.64 -11.24 -10.98
CA PHE A 409 -9.24 -9.95 -11.26
C PHE A 409 -9.49 -9.83 -12.75
N VAL A 410 -10.61 -9.22 -13.12
CA VAL A 410 -10.90 -8.76 -14.47
C VAL A 410 -11.02 -7.26 -14.38
N PHE A 411 -10.31 -6.53 -15.23
CA PHE A 411 -10.33 -5.08 -15.19
C PHE A 411 -10.72 -4.48 -16.54
N GLY A 412 -11.29 -3.28 -16.47
CA GLY A 412 -11.42 -2.38 -17.60
C GLY A 412 -10.79 -1.04 -17.22
N GLU A 413 -10.01 -0.46 -18.12
CA GLU A 413 -9.36 0.83 -17.92
C GLU A 413 -9.53 1.73 -19.13
N TYR A 414 -9.82 3.00 -18.87
CA TYR A 414 -9.80 4.07 -19.84
C TYR A 414 -8.83 5.17 -19.37
N GLY A 415 -7.97 5.61 -20.27
CA GLY A 415 -7.07 6.74 -20.12
C GLY A 415 -7.34 7.79 -21.20
N TYR A 416 -7.34 9.05 -20.79
CA TYR A 416 -7.39 10.20 -21.68
C TYR A 416 -6.27 11.16 -21.31
N THR A 417 -5.49 11.56 -22.31
CA THR A 417 -4.43 12.57 -22.18
C THR A 417 -4.66 13.65 -23.22
N SER A 418 -4.51 14.90 -22.80
CA SER A 418 -4.49 16.07 -23.66
C SER A 418 -3.26 16.89 -23.30
N ASN A 419 -2.45 17.23 -24.29
CA ASN A 419 -1.32 18.13 -24.14
C ASN A 419 -1.51 19.33 -25.06
N ASP A 420 -1.45 20.52 -24.48
CA ASP A 420 -1.47 21.81 -25.17
C ASP A 420 -0.10 22.45 -24.96
N ALA A 421 0.65 22.61 -26.04
CA ALA A 421 2.00 23.08 -26.06
C ALA A 421 2.06 24.44 -26.75
N SER A 422 3.06 25.22 -26.36
CA SER A 422 3.33 26.49 -27.04
C SER A 422 3.69 26.31 -28.53
N PHE A 423 4.17 25.12 -28.95
CA PHE A 423 4.39 24.77 -30.35
C PHE A 423 3.47 23.62 -30.76
N ASP A 424 2.70 23.84 -31.83
CA ASP A 424 1.68 22.91 -32.33
C ASP A 424 2.19 21.49 -32.63
N GLU A 425 3.49 21.31 -32.92
CA GLU A 425 4.10 19.99 -33.18
C GLU A 425 4.16 19.09 -31.93
N PHE A 426 4.03 19.66 -30.73
CA PHE A 426 3.97 18.92 -29.47
C PHE A 426 2.55 18.84 -28.91
N ASP A 427 1.55 19.36 -29.63
CA ASP A 427 0.14 19.20 -29.29
C ASP A 427 -0.29 17.78 -29.60
N TYR A 428 -0.96 17.13 -28.65
CA TYR A 428 -1.54 15.83 -28.92
C TYR A 428 -2.70 15.52 -27.99
N THR A 429 -3.56 14.62 -28.46
CA THR A 429 -4.54 13.93 -27.62
C THR A 429 -4.35 12.44 -27.76
N ARG A 430 -4.62 11.70 -26.69
CA ARG A 430 -4.44 10.26 -26.67
C ARG A 430 -5.53 9.61 -25.84
N ASN A 431 -6.14 8.58 -26.40
CA ASN A 431 -7.15 7.76 -25.74
C ASN A 431 -6.63 6.33 -25.67
N VAL A 432 -6.59 5.75 -24.48
CA VAL A 432 -6.15 4.37 -24.28
C VAL A 432 -7.25 3.58 -23.59
N VAL A 433 -7.64 2.46 -24.18
CA VAL A 433 -8.63 1.54 -23.60
C VAL A 433 -7.96 0.18 -23.40
N ARG A 434 -8.16 -0.43 -22.24
CA ARG A 434 -7.65 -1.77 -21.93
C ARG A 434 -8.70 -2.60 -21.21
N ILE A 435 -8.76 -3.88 -21.53
CA ILE A 435 -9.56 -4.86 -20.78
C ILE A 435 -8.68 -6.07 -20.58
N GLY A 436 -8.52 -6.52 -19.33
CA GLY A 436 -7.56 -7.56 -19.03
C GLY A 436 -7.96 -8.48 -17.89
N VAL A 437 -7.17 -9.52 -17.73
CA VAL A 437 -7.29 -10.49 -16.65
C VAL A 437 -5.98 -10.52 -15.88
N GLU A 438 -6.08 -10.50 -14.57
CA GLU A 438 -4.96 -10.50 -13.66
C GLU A 438 -5.05 -11.64 -12.66
N ARG A 439 -3.90 -12.11 -12.21
CA ARG A 439 -3.81 -13.12 -11.16
C ARG A 439 -2.69 -12.82 -10.18
N MET A 440 -3.01 -12.89 -8.89
CA MET A 440 -2.04 -12.87 -7.79
C MET A 440 -1.74 -14.29 -7.29
N PHE A 441 -0.53 -14.58 -6.84
CA PHE A 441 -0.16 -15.89 -6.27
C PHE A 441 0.96 -15.84 -5.24
#